data_AF-A0A5K3EM40-F1
#
_entry.id   AF-A0A5K3EM40-F1
#
_cell.length_a   1.000
_cell.length_b   1.000
_cell.length_c   1.000
_cell.angle_alpha   90.00
_cell.angle_beta   90.00
_cell.angle_gamma   90.00
#
_symmetry.space_group_name_H-M   'P 1'
#
loop_
_entity.id
_entity.type
_entity.pdbx_description
1 polymer ?
#
loop_
_entity_poly.entity_id
_entity_poly.type
_entity_poly.pdbx_seq_one_letter_code
_entity_poly.pdbx_strand_id
1 'polypeptide(L)'
;MCLSLLLEKMNNPKDAVRVVRESKSIEGAKAVAHYFSKIGDFASAIQFLVFSKCHNAAYELALKHRKMDVYANVIGMDASSQEYKSIAVHFECERNFLLAGKFFLYAKQYAKAVRHLLRVPYSDSSPALDLAIEAVGEAKDKKLTHMVIAYLMGETDGIAKDPRYLFRLYMALQQYREAARTAVIIAREEQNNGNYRNAHDLLFSMVQELRQCGIKVPAEMLDNLSLLHSYILAKLHIKTGNHLIAARLLIRIAQNISKFPSHIVPILTSTVIECHKVNLKHTGFTYASMLLHPEHRDKIDQRYRRKFEGIVRRPEKPSSEEMELLNAASECPFCSTSVPDYELSCGSCRASLPYCTLTGKHVVKNDLTLCPNCDFPMSYSNLITFLENQPDFVCPMCSAPLFRDEVRCLADAVEVLLSWNAGSADPEDDTRTSTNMTGVNSKQDNNVDKAPASVTKDQVLH
;
A
#
# COMPACT_ATOMS: atom_id res chain seq x y z
N MET A 1 9.33 48.15 -30.90
CA MET A 1 10.35 48.20 -31.98
C MET A 1 10.37 46.84 -32.66
N CYS A 2 10.26 46.85 -33.99
CA CYS A 2 9.65 45.81 -34.83
C CYS A 2 10.27 44.40 -34.71
N LEU A 3 9.47 43.45 -34.21
CA LEU A 3 9.76 42.01 -34.24
C LEU A 3 9.89 41.48 -35.69
N SER A 4 9.16 42.09 -36.62
CA SER A 4 9.28 41.87 -38.07
C SER A 4 10.66 42.29 -38.60
N LEU A 5 11.27 43.36 -38.07
CA LEU A 5 12.63 43.80 -38.45
C LEU A 5 13.72 42.85 -37.92
N LEU A 6 13.54 42.27 -36.73
CA LEU A 6 14.48 41.31 -36.16
C LEU A 6 14.49 39.98 -36.94
N LEU A 7 13.33 39.53 -37.42
CA LEU A 7 13.18 38.27 -38.17
C LEU A 7 13.54 38.41 -39.66
N GLU A 8 13.18 39.53 -40.32
CA GLU A 8 13.39 39.70 -41.76
C GLU A 8 14.71 40.39 -42.13
N LYS A 9 15.31 41.20 -41.23
CA LYS A 9 16.51 42.00 -41.58
C LYS A 9 17.76 41.73 -40.75
N MET A 10 17.68 41.09 -39.59
CA MET A 10 18.83 40.93 -38.66
C MET A 10 19.31 39.48 -38.47
N ASN A 11 18.61 38.49 -39.04
CA ASN A 11 18.95 37.06 -38.98
C ASN A 11 19.35 36.55 -37.57
N ASN A 12 18.70 37.07 -36.52
CA ASN A 12 18.97 36.67 -35.14
C ASN A 12 17.70 36.03 -34.51
N PRO A 13 17.42 34.75 -34.85
CA PRO A 13 16.21 34.07 -34.42
C PRO A 13 16.18 33.79 -32.91
N LYS A 14 17.33 33.75 -32.24
CA LYS A 14 17.43 33.46 -30.80
C LYS A 14 16.90 34.61 -29.96
N ASP A 15 17.25 35.85 -30.32
CA ASP A 15 16.75 37.03 -29.60
C ASP A 15 15.27 37.29 -29.91
N ALA A 16 14.80 37.03 -31.14
CA ALA A 16 13.39 37.13 -31.49
C ALA A 16 12.52 36.13 -30.71
N VAL A 17 12.99 34.88 -30.55
CA VAL A 17 12.32 33.86 -29.72
C VAL A 17 12.29 34.26 -28.25
N ARG A 18 13.40 34.79 -27.70
CA ARG A 18 13.46 35.26 -26.31
C ARG A 18 12.44 36.37 -26.07
N VAL A 19 12.41 37.39 -26.93
CA VAL A 19 11.50 38.53 -26.83
C VAL A 19 10.03 38.08 -26.91
N VAL A 20 9.67 37.15 -27.80
CA VAL A 20 8.28 36.66 -27.91
C VAL A 20 7.85 35.85 -26.68
N ARG A 21 8.77 35.06 -26.11
CA ARG A 21 8.49 34.30 -24.88
C ARG A 21 8.34 35.22 -23.67
N GLU A 22 9.13 36.28 -23.60
CA GLU A 22 9.04 37.31 -22.55
C GLU A 22 7.81 38.20 -22.71
N SER A 23 7.47 38.59 -23.94
CA SER A 23 6.39 39.53 -24.23
C SER A 23 5.02 38.88 -24.38
N LYS A 24 4.94 37.55 -24.54
CA LYS A 24 3.72 36.75 -24.80
C LYS A 24 2.83 37.33 -25.93
N SER A 25 3.43 37.99 -26.92
CA SER A 25 2.69 38.61 -28.02
C SER A 25 2.20 37.56 -29.03
N ILE A 26 0.90 37.60 -29.36
CA ILE A 26 0.24 36.69 -30.31
C ILE A 26 0.77 36.91 -31.73
N GLU A 27 0.90 38.17 -32.15
CA GLU A 27 1.39 38.56 -33.47
C GLU A 27 2.88 38.23 -33.63
N GLY A 28 3.66 38.42 -32.56
CA GLY A 28 5.06 38.02 -32.52
C GLY A 28 5.23 36.51 -32.66
N ALA A 29 4.41 35.71 -31.97
CA ALA A 29 4.41 34.26 -32.09
C ALA A 29 4.04 33.77 -33.50
N LYS A 30 3.06 34.41 -34.17
CA LYS A 30 2.73 34.12 -35.58
C LYS A 30 3.88 34.42 -36.54
N ALA A 31 4.57 35.54 -36.35
CA ALA A 31 5.71 35.92 -37.19
C ALA A 31 6.89 34.94 -37.02
N VAL A 32 7.18 34.55 -35.78
CA VAL A 32 8.20 33.54 -35.45
C VAL A 32 7.82 32.17 -36.04
N ALA A 33 6.56 31.76 -35.94
CA ALA A 33 6.08 30.53 -36.55
C ALA A 33 6.24 30.52 -38.08
N HIS A 34 5.92 31.62 -38.76
CA HIS A 34 6.10 31.74 -40.21
C HIS A 34 7.57 31.64 -40.60
N TYR A 35 8.48 32.25 -39.83
CA TYR A 35 9.91 32.16 -40.05
C TYR A 35 10.43 30.71 -39.92
N PHE A 36 10.06 30.00 -38.85
CA PHE A 36 10.45 28.60 -38.68
C PHE A 36 9.86 27.67 -39.75
N SER A 37 8.64 27.93 -40.21
CA SER A 37 8.06 27.22 -41.36
C SER A 37 8.84 27.43 -42.66
N LYS A 38 9.39 28.63 -42.90
CA LYS A 38 10.23 28.91 -44.09
C LYS A 38 11.57 28.18 -44.06
N ILE A 39 12.16 28.01 -42.87
CA ILE A 39 13.47 27.36 -42.68
C ILE A 39 13.34 25.82 -42.65
N GLY A 40 12.11 25.30 -42.60
CA GLY A 40 11.85 23.86 -42.54
C GLY A 40 11.88 23.28 -41.12
N ASP A 41 12.05 24.12 -40.09
CA ASP A 41 11.87 23.69 -38.69
C ASP A 41 10.39 23.72 -38.31
N PHE A 42 9.66 22.73 -38.81
CA PHE A 42 8.23 22.59 -38.53
C PHE A 42 7.93 22.30 -37.05
N ALA A 43 8.88 21.79 -36.26
CA ALA A 43 8.62 21.48 -34.86
C ALA A 43 8.49 22.77 -34.03
N SER A 44 9.43 23.70 -34.21
CA SER A 44 9.37 25.03 -33.61
C SER A 44 8.19 25.83 -34.16
N ALA A 45 7.90 25.72 -35.46
CA ALA A 45 6.73 26.38 -36.05
C ALA A 45 5.41 25.97 -35.39
N ILE A 46 5.18 24.66 -35.19
CA ILE A 46 4.00 24.13 -34.50
C ILE A 46 3.92 24.68 -33.07
N GLN A 47 5.04 24.74 -32.35
CA GLN A 47 5.08 25.28 -30.99
C GLN A 47 4.58 26.72 -30.92
N PHE A 48 5.12 27.60 -31.78
CA PHE A 48 4.75 29.00 -31.80
C PHE A 48 3.33 29.24 -32.34
N LEU A 49 2.82 28.39 -33.22
CA LEU A 49 1.42 28.44 -33.65
C LEU A 49 0.43 28.08 -32.53
N VAL A 50 0.78 27.09 -31.69
CA VAL A 50 0.01 26.76 -30.49
C VAL A 50 0.07 27.92 -29.48
N PHE A 51 1.25 28.51 -29.24
CA PHE A 51 1.38 29.70 -28.39
C PHE A 51 0.57 30.90 -28.89
N SER A 52 0.41 31.06 -30.21
CA SER A 52 -0.42 32.10 -30.79
C SER A 52 -1.92 31.79 -30.82
N LYS A 53 -2.37 30.70 -30.16
CA LYS A 53 -3.76 30.21 -30.15
C LYS A 53 -4.32 29.88 -31.55
N CYS A 54 -3.44 29.55 -32.49
CA CYS A 54 -3.83 29.15 -33.86
C CYS A 54 -3.80 27.64 -34.00
N HIS A 55 -4.66 26.97 -33.22
CA HIS A 55 -4.67 25.51 -33.10
C HIS A 55 -4.98 24.80 -34.43
N ASN A 56 -5.91 25.31 -35.26
CA ASN A 56 -6.21 24.73 -36.57
C ASN A 56 -4.99 24.72 -37.51
N ALA A 57 -4.29 25.85 -37.62
CA ALA A 57 -3.10 25.97 -38.47
C ALA A 57 -1.94 25.11 -37.95
N ALA A 58 -1.78 25.03 -36.62
CA ALA A 58 -0.81 24.14 -35.98
C ALA A 58 -1.11 22.66 -36.27
N TYR A 59 -2.39 22.26 -36.20
CA TYR A 59 -2.84 20.90 -36.49
C TYR A 59 -2.60 20.52 -37.96
N GLU A 60 -2.98 21.37 -38.91
CA GLU A 60 -2.73 21.12 -40.33
C GLU A 60 -1.25 20.99 -40.65
N LEU A 61 -0.41 21.84 -40.05
CA LEU A 61 1.04 21.77 -40.22
C LEU A 61 1.61 20.48 -39.61
N ALA A 62 1.11 20.07 -38.44
CA ALA A 62 1.50 18.82 -37.78
C ALA A 62 1.10 17.59 -38.60
N LEU A 63 -0.12 17.57 -39.14
CA LEU A 63 -0.64 16.50 -40.00
C LEU A 63 0.19 16.38 -41.29
N LYS A 64 0.44 17.51 -41.97
CA LYS A 64 1.19 17.54 -43.23
C LYS A 64 2.62 17.04 -43.08
N HIS A 65 3.27 17.34 -41.96
CA HIS A 65 4.67 17.02 -41.71
C HIS A 65 4.89 15.81 -40.79
N ARG A 66 3.81 15.07 -40.43
CA ARG A 66 3.85 13.93 -39.50
C ARG A 66 4.53 14.27 -38.16
N LYS A 67 4.27 15.47 -37.64
CA LYS A 67 4.80 15.95 -36.34
C LYS A 67 3.69 16.08 -35.30
N MET A 68 2.76 15.13 -35.32
CA MET A 68 1.59 15.15 -34.44
C MET A 68 1.96 15.02 -32.96
N ASP A 69 3.03 14.28 -32.65
CA ASP A 69 3.58 14.17 -31.29
C ASP A 69 4.00 15.53 -30.72
N VAL A 70 4.58 16.40 -31.55
CA VAL A 70 5.01 17.74 -31.14
C VAL A 70 3.78 18.60 -30.85
N TYR A 71 2.77 18.55 -31.70
CA TYR A 71 1.51 19.26 -31.48
C TYR A 71 0.82 18.78 -30.19
N ALA A 72 0.69 17.47 -30.03
CA ALA A 72 0.12 16.79 -28.88
C ALA A 72 0.80 17.16 -27.54
N ASN A 73 2.13 17.29 -27.54
CA ASN A 73 2.88 17.69 -26.34
C ASN A 73 2.73 19.17 -26.00
N VAL A 74 2.59 20.03 -27.01
CA VAL A 74 2.61 21.49 -26.81
C VAL A 74 1.22 22.04 -26.50
N ILE A 75 0.17 21.41 -27.00
CA ILE A 75 -1.21 21.86 -26.75
C ILE A 75 -1.60 21.77 -25.26
N GLY A 76 -0.93 20.91 -24.49
CA GLY A 76 -1.10 20.83 -23.04
C GLY A 76 -2.57 20.58 -22.62
N MET A 77 -3.02 21.26 -21.56
CA MET A 77 -4.39 21.21 -21.03
C MET A 77 -5.30 22.34 -21.53
N ASP A 78 -4.79 23.22 -22.40
CA ASP A 78 -5.49 24.44 -22.85
C ASP A 78 -6.35 24.22 -24.12
N ALA A 79 -6.50 22.98 -24.58
CA ALA A 79 -7.24 22.66 -25.80
C ALA A 79 -8.73 22.42 -25.56
N SER A 80 -9.51 22.60 -26.61
CA SER A 80 -10.92 22.20 -26.64
C SER A 80 -11.08 20.67 -26.72
N SER A 81 -12.21 20.16 -26.22
CA SER A 81 -12.57 18.73 -26.33
C SER A 81 -12.58 18.23 -27.79
N GLN A 82 -12.92 19.09 -28.76
CA GLN A 82 -12.91 18.75 -30.18
C GLN A 82 -11.49 18.60 -30.73
N GLU A 83 -10.55 19.45 -30.32
CA GLU A 83 -9.15 19.33 -30.71
C GLU A 83 -8.52 18.06 -30.15
N TYR A 84 -8.77 17.74 -28.87
CA TYR A 84 -8.34 16.48 -28.29
C TYR A 84 -8.91 15.26 -29.02
N LYS A 85 -10.18 15.32 -29.44
CA LYS A 85 -10.80 14.25 -30.24
C LYS A 85 -10.06 14.07 -31.57
N SER A 86 -9.74 15.15 -32.28
CA SER A 86 -9.02 15.07 -33.57
C SER A 86 -7.61 14.47 -33.39
N ILE A 87 -6.91 14.87 -32.33
CA ILE A 87 -5.62 14.29 -31.94
C ILE A 87 -5.77 12.79 -31.65
N ALA A 88 -6.79 12.40 -30.88
CA ALA A 88 -7.03 11.01 -30.51
C ALA A 88 -7.32 10.12 -31.73
N VAL A 89 -8.14 10.58 -32.68
CA VAL A 89 -8.46 9.86 -33.91
C VAL A 89 -7.22 9.66 -34.79
N HIS A 90 -6.32 10.65 -34.85
CA HIS A 90 -5.04 10.49 -35.55
C HIS A 90 -4.21 9.34 -34.96
N PHE A 91 -4.01 9.33 -33.65
CA PHE A 91 -3.25 8.26 -32.98
C PHE A 91 -3.97 6.90 -33.03
N GLU A 92 -5.30 6.89 -33.09
CA GLU A 92 -6.09 5.69 -33.34
C GLU A 92 -5.77 5.09 -34.73
N CYS A 93 -5.69 5.92 -35.77
CA CYS A 93 -5.30 5.50 -37.12
C CYS A 93 -3.85 4.97 -37.18
N GLU A 94 -2.93 5.57 -36.42
CA GLU A 94 -1.54 5.11 -36.31
C GLU A 94 -1.36 3.86 -35.43
N ARG A 95 -2.46 3.35 -34.84
CA ARG A 95 -2.47 2.23 -33.89
C ARG A 95 -1.66 2.50 -32.61
N ASN A 96 -1.43 3.77 -32.28
CA ASN A 96 -0.83 4.16 -31.00
C ASN A 96 -1.93 4.25 -29.93
N PHE A 97 -2.29 3.09 -29.36
CA PHE A 97 -3.41 2.98 -28.42
C PHE A 97 -3.24 3.77 -27.12
N LEU A 98 -2.00 3.96 -26.65
CA LEU A 98 -1.71 4.71 -25.43
C LEU A 98 -2.04 6.19 -25.61
N LEU A 99 -1.48 6.83 -26.66
CA LEU A 99 -1.74 8.23 -26.94
C LEU A 99 -3.19 8.47 -27.37
N ALA A 100 -3.76 7.57 -28.18
CA ALA A 100 -5.18 7.63 -28.53
C ALA A 100 -6.07 7.62 -27.28
N GLY A 101 -5.83 6.68 -26.37
CA GLY A 101 -6.52 6.57 -25.09
C GLY A 101 -6.41 7.84 -24.23
N LYS A 102 -5.19 8.37 -24.08
CA LYS A 102 -4.91 9.61 -23.33
C LYS A 102 -5.67 10.81 -23.90
N PHE A 103 -5.67 11.00 -25.21
CA PHE A 103 -6.37 12.14 -25.82
C PHE A 103 -7.89 11.95 -25.86
N PHE A 104 -8.40 10.71 -25.93
CA PHE A 104 -9.82 10.46 -25.72
C PHE A 104 -10.27 10.77 -24.28
N LEU A 105 -9.40 10.54 -23.29
CA LEU A 105 -9.65 10.95 -21.91
C LEU A 105 -9.76 12.48 -21.80
N TYR A 106 -8.79 13.23 -22.34
CA TYR A 106 -8.86 14.70 -22.37
C TYR A 106 -10.07 15.23 -23.15
N ALA A 107 -10.51 14.50 -24.18
CA ALA A 107 -11.74 14.80 -24.91
C ALA A 107 -13.04 14.45 -24.14
N LYS A 108 -12.95 13.90 -22.92
CA LYS A 108 -14.07 13.36 -22.11
C LYS A 108 -14.86 12.23 -22.78
N GLN A 109 -14.21 11.50 -23.68
CA GLN A 109 -14.77 10.30 -24.33
C GLN A 109 -14.30 9.03 -23.61
N TYR A 110 -14.69 8.91 -22.34
CA TYR A 110 -14.19 7.87 -21.43
C TYR A 110 -14.35 6.45 -21.97
N ALA A 111 -15.49 6.12 -22.60
CA ALA A 111 -15.73 4.78 -23.14
C ALA A 111 -14.75 4.40 -24.27
N LYS A 112 -14.35 5.36 -25.11
CA LYS A 112 -13.33 5.12 -26.14
C LYS A 112 -11.94 5.07 -25.52
N ALA A 113 -11.66 5.99 -24.60
CA ALA A 113 -10.40 6.04 -23.88
C ALA A 113 -10.07 4.68 -23.25
N VAL A 114 -10.96 4.16 -22.40
CA VAL A 114 -10.79 2.87 -21.72
C VAL A 114 -10.59 1.73 -22.72
N ARG A 115 -11.41 1.64 -23.78
CA ARG A 115 -11.26 0.57 -24.80
C ARG A 115 -9.91 0.59 -25.50
N HIS A 116 -9.32 1.75 -25.76
CA HIS A 116 -7.99 1.82 -26.36
C HIS A 116 -6.90 1.52 -25.32
N LEU A 117 -7.02 2.06 -24.10
CA LEU A 117 -6.04 1.85 -23.03
C LEU A 117 -5.93 0.37 -22.64
N LEU A 118 -7.05 -0.36 -22.57
CA LEU A 118 -7.06 -1.80 -22.27
C LEU A 118 -6.49 -2.68 -23.40
N ARG A 119 -6.29 -2.13 -24.61
CA ARG A 119 -5.62 -2.84 -25.72
C ARG A 119 -4.10 -2.69 -25.70
N VAL A 120 -3.57 -1.80 -24.86
CA VAL A 120 -2.13 -1.66 -24.68
C VAL A 120 -1.63 -2.94 -23.99
N PRO A 121 -0.58 -3.61 -24.52
CA PRO A 121 0.01 -4.78 -23.88
C PRO A 121 0.38 -4.47 -22.42
N TYR A 122 0.00 -5.37 -21.51
CA TYR A 122 0.30 -5.21 -20.10
C TYR A 122 1.80 -5.34 -19.82
N SER A 123 2.34 -4.42 -19.03
CA SER A 123 3.67 -4.45 -18.42
C SER A 123 3.55 -4.10 -16.93
N ASP A 124 4.53 -4.50 -16.12
CA ASP A 124 4.49 -4.34 -14.66
C ASP A 124 4.19 -2.88 -14.21
N SER A 125 4.72 -1.90 -14.95
CA SER A 125 4.30 -0.51 -14.89
C SER A 125 3.54 -0.17 -16.16
N SER A 126 2.20 -0.19 -16.10
CA SER A 126 1.35 0.13 -17.24
C SER A 126 0.73 1.52 -17.06
N PRO A 127 1.32 2.59 -17.65
CA PRO A 127 0.71 3.92 -17.62
C PRO A 127 -0.65 3.94 -18.31
N ALA A 128 -0.94 2.95 -19.18
CA ALA A 128 -2.24 2.80 -19.79
C ALA A 128 -3.33 2.46 -18.77
N LEU A 129 -3.03 1.61 -17.78
CA LEU A 129 -3.99 1.25 -16.74
C LEU A 129 -4.27 2.42 -15.79
N ASP A 130 -3.25 3.20 -15.47
CA ASP A 130 -3.40 4.40 -14.65
C ASP A 130 -4.36 5.40 -15.28
N LEU A 131 -4.20 5.67 -16.58
CA LEU A 131 -5.10 6.51 -17.35
C LEU A 131 -6.51 5.90 -17.47
N ALA A 132 -6.63 4.57 -17.51
CA ALA A 132 -7.93 3.90 -17.59
C ALA A 132 -8.69 4.02 -16.26
N ILE A 133 -7.99 3.90 -15.14
CA ILE A 133 -8.54 4.11 -13.79
C ILE A 133 -8.98 5.57 -13.62
N GLU A 134 -8.16 6.53 -14.04
CA GLU A 134 -8.51 7.96 -14.05
C GLU A 134 -9.78 8.21 -14.88
N ALA A 135 -9.83 7.66 -16.10
CA ALA A 135 -11.01 7.76 -16.97
C ALA A 135 -12.29 7.21 -16.32
N VAL A 136 -12.20 6.08 -15.61
CA VAL A 136 -13.34 5.50 -14.90
C VAL A 136 -13.71 6.31 -13.66
N GLY A 137 -12.73 6.81 -12.92
CA GLY A 137 -12.93 7.67 -11.74
C GLY A 137 -13.65 8.98 -12.10
N GLU A 138 -13.30 9.60 -13.23
CA GLU A 138 -13.98 10.79 -13.75
C GLU A 138 -15.36 10.48 -14.32
N ALA A 139 -15.51 9.37 -15.06
CA ALA A 139 -16.78 9.00 -15.68
C ALA A 139 -17.84 8.57 -14.67
N LYS A 140 -17.43 7.87 -13.61
CA LYS A 140 -18.30 7.17 -12.64
C LYS A 140 -19.37 6.28 -13.29
N ASP A 141 -19.09 5.78 -14.50
CA ASP A 141 -19.99 4.91 -15.25
C ASP A 141 -19.80 3.45 -14.80
N LYS A 142 -20.87 2.88 -14.23
CA LYS A 142 -20.89 1.48 -13.77
C LYS A 142 -20.43 0.50 -14.85
N LYS A 143 -20.83 0.66 -16.11
CA LYS A 143 -20.46 -0.30 -17.17
C LYS A 143 -18.96 -0.26 -17.47
N LEU A 144 -18.36 0.94 -17.47
CA LEU A 144 -16.92 1.09 -17.64
C LEU A 144 -16.15 0.56 -16.43
N THR A 145 -16.65 0.80 -15.22
CA THR A 145 -16.11 0.21 -14.00
C THR A 145 -16.05 -1.31 -14.07
N HIS A 146 -17.17 -1.98 -14.42
CA HIS A 146 -17.18 -3.44 -14.54
C HIS A 146 -16.21 -3.94 -15.62
N MET A 147 -16.09 -3.22 -16.74
CA MET A 147 -15.14 -3.58 -17.81
C MET A 147 -13.69 -3.53 -17.32
N VAL A 148 -13.30 -2.49 -16.57
CA VAL A 148 -11.93 -2.39 -16.02
C VAL A 148 -11.71 -3.43 -14.93
N ILE A 149 -12.69 -3.68 -14.06
CA ILE A 149 -12.58 -4.73 -13.03
C ILE A 149 -12.38 -6.11 -13.68
N ALA A 150 -13.19 -6.48 -14.68
CA ALA A 150 -13.05 -7.75 -15.40
C ALA A 150 -11.66 -7.90 -16.03
N TYR A 151 -11.12 -6.82 -16.60
CA TYR A 151 -9.75 -6.81 -17.12
C TYR A 151 -8.69 -7.02 -16.01
N LEU A 152 -8.82 -6.32 -14.88
CA LEU A 152 -7.89 -6.43 -13.76
C LEU A 152 -7.92 -7.83 -13.12
N MET A 153 -9.08 -8.48 -13.08
CA MET A 153 -9.22 -9.85 -12.59
C MET A 153 -8.77 -10.90 -13.61
N GLY A 154 -8.42 -10.50 -14.83
CA GLY A 154 -7.95 -11.42 -15.88
C GLY A 154 -9.06 -12.17 -16.62
N GLU A 155 -10.32 -11.75 -16.50
CA GLU A 155 -11.44 -12.39 -17.21
C GLU A 155 -11.35 -12.20 -18.73
N THR A 156 -10.68 -11.14 -19.18
CA THR A 156 -10.56 -10.79 -20.62
C THR A 156 -9.33 -11.38 -21.30
N ASP A 157 -8.21 -11.51 -20.59
CA ASP A 157 -6.93 -11.93 -21.16
C ASP A 157 -6.26 -13.11 -20.43
N GLY A 158 -6.96 -13.70 -19.44
CA GLY A 158 -6.54 -14.88 -18.71
C GLY A 158 -5.49 -14.64 -17.63
N ILE A 159 -5.04 -13.39 -17.43
CA ILE A 159 -3.96 -13.06 -16.49
C ILE A 159 -4.50 -12.08 -15.45
N ALA A 160 -4.47 -12.42 -14.16
CA ALA A 160 -4.82 -11.47 -13.11
C ALA A 160 -3.73 -10.39 -12.97
N LYS A 161 -4.14 -9.14 -12.79
CA LYS A 161 -3.25 -7.96 -12.68
C LYS A 161 -2.88 -7.73 -11.22
N ASP A 162 -1.88 -6.88 -11.02
CA ASP A 162 -1.48 -6.47 -9.68
C ASP A 162 -2.69 -5.86 -8.93
N PRO A 163 -3.04 -6.37 -7.73
CA PRO A 163 -4.16 -5.88 -6.93
C PRO A 163 -4.08 -4.39 -6.57
N ARG A 164 -2.90 -3.77 -6.64
CA ARG A 164 -2.71 -2.32 -6.46
C ARG A 164 -3.51 -1.49 -7.47
N TYR A 165 -3.69 -1.97 -8.70
CA TYR A 165 -4.54 -1.28 -9.68
C TYR A 165 -6.01 -1.32 -9.29
N LEU A 166 -6.48 -2.47 -8.77
CA LEU A 166 -7.85 -2.62 -8.26
C LEU A 166 -8.09 -1.73 -7.03
N PHE A 167 -7.12 -1.68 -6.11
CA PHE A 167 -7.15 -0.77 -4.97
C PHE A 167 -7.27 0.70 -5.41
N ARG A 168 -6.41 1.14 -6.35
CA ARG A 168 -6.45 2.51 -6.90
C ARG A 168 -7.78 2.83 -7.58
N LEU A 169 -8.36 1.86 -8.29
CA LEU A 169 -9.68 2.00 -8.90
C LEU A 169 -10.78 2.23 -7.85
N TYR A 170 -10.82 1.41 -6.80
CA TYR A 170 -11.80 1.57 -5.73
C TYR A 170 -11.63 2.88 -4.97
N MET A 171 -10.39 3.32 -4.75
CA MET A 171 -10.09 4.64 -4.17
C MET A 171 -10.59 5.77 -5.06
N ALA A 172 -10.33 5.73 -6.38
CA ALA A 172 -10.81 6.73 -7.33
C ALA A 172 -12.35 6.81 -7.40
N LEU A 173 -13.01 5.67 -7.20
CA LEU A 173 -14.47 5.56 -7.16
C LEU A 173 -15.08 5.83 -5.76
N GLN A 174 -14.24 6.12 -4.76
CA GLN A 174 -14.66 6.28 -3.35
C GLN A 174 -15.39 5.05 -2.79
N GLN A 175 -15.08 3.87 -3.33
CA GLN A 175 -15.57 2.57 -2.86
C GLN A 175 -14.67 2.05 -1.73
N TYR A 176 -14.64 2.79 -0.61
CA TYR A 176 -13.68 2.55 0.47
C TYR A 176 -13.77 1.15 1.11
N ARG A 177 -14.97 0.53 1.10
CA ARG A 177 -15.17 -0.82 1.64
C ARG A 177 -14.42 -1.87 0.83
N GLU A 178 -14.52 -1.80 -0.49
CA GLU A 178 -13.83 -2.73 -1.38
C GLU A 178 -12.33 -2.42 -1.41
N ALA A 179 -11.96 -1.14 -1.40
CA ALA A 179 -10.57 -0.72 -1.23
C ALA A 179 -9.96 -1.30 0.06
N ALA A 180 -10.68 -1.29 1.19
CA ALA A 180 -10.20 -1.84 2.45
C ALA A 180 -9.93 -3.35 2.37
N ARG A 181 -10.82 -4.12 1.73
CA ARG A 181 -10.62 -5.57 1.51
C ARG A 181 -9.40 -5.82 0.63
N THR A 182 -9.27 -5.08 -0.46
CA THR A 182 -8.11 -5.18 -1.36
C THR A 182 -6.80 -4.79 -0.64
N ALA A 183 -6.82 -3.77 0.22
CA ALA A 183 -5.66 -3.36 1.00
C ALA A 183 -5.14 -4.48 1.92
N VAL A 184 -6.04 -5.26 2.53
CA VAL A 184 -5.65 -6.43 3.34
C VAL A 184 -4.98 -7.51 2.48
N ILE A 185 -5.45 -7.72 1.24
CA ILE A 185 -4.84 -8.67 0.30
C ILE A 185 -3.43 -8.21 -0.07
N ILE A 186 -3.26 -6.94 -0.48
CA ILE A 186 -1.96 -6.37 -0.83
C ILE A 186 -1.00 -6.44 0.38
N ALA A 187 -1.46 -6.09 1.57
CA ALA A 187 -0.64 -6.16 2.78
C ALA A 187 -0.15 -7.58 3.07
N ARG A 188 -0.99 -8.61 2.88
CA ARG A 188 -0.57 -10.02 3.02
C ARG A 188 0.48 -10.43 2.00
N GLU A 189 0.37 -9.98 0.77
CA GLU A 189 1.37 -10.22 -0.26
C GLU A 189 2.71 -9.57 0.11
N GLU A 190 2.70 -8.31 0.56
CA GLU A 190 3.89 -7.63 1.07
C GLU A 190 4.50 -8.35 2.29
N GLN A 191 3.67 -8.89 3.19
CA GLN A 191 4.13 -9.70 4.33
C GLN A 191 4.84 -10.98 3.88
N ASN A 192 4.29 -11.67 2.88
CA ASN A 192 4.88 -12.88 2.32
C ASN A 192 6.22 -12.58 1.63
N ASN A 193 6.33 -11.40 1.01
CA ASN A 193 7.56 -10.93 0.38
C ASN A 193 8.59 -10.40 1.39
N GLY A 194 8.26 -10.28 2.68
CA GLY A 194 9.14 -9.75 3.73
C GLY A 194 9.13 -8.22 3.86
N ASN A 195 8.26 -7.52 3.13
CA ASN A 195 8.15 -6.07 3.10
C ASN A 195 7.19 -5.57 4.20
N TYR A 196 7.46 -5.92 5.46
CA TYR A 196 6.55 -5.65 6.60
C TYR A 196 6.26 -4.15 6.83
N ARG A 197 7.20 -3.26 6.52
CA ARG A 197 6.98 -1.81 6.63
C ARG A 197 5.99 -1.30 5.59
N ASN A 198 6.08 -1.77 4.34
CA ASN A 198 5.14 -1.39 3.29
C ASN A 198 3.73 -1.88 3.61
N ALA A 199 3.61 -3.13 4.07
CA ALA A 199 2.33 -3.69 4.54
C ALA A 199 1.73 -2.84 5.68
N HIS A 200 2.56 -2.47 6.67
CA HIS A 200 2.17 -1.62 7.78
C HIS A 200 1.65 -0.26 7.28
N ASP A 201 2.42 0.43 6.44
CA ASP A 201 2.10 1.79 5.99
C ASP A 201 0.86 1.83 5.11
N LEU A 202 0.64 0.80 4.28
CA LEU A 202 -0.60 0.65 3.51
C LEU A 202 -1.82 0.49 4.42
N LEU A 203 -1.76 -0.44 5.38
CA LEU A 203 -2.89 -0.65 6.30
C LEU A 203 -3.13 0.59 7.17
N PHE A 204 -2.09 1.21 7.69
CA PHE A 204 -2.21 2.46 8.46
C PHE A 204 -2.89 3.55 7.64
N SER A 205 -2.45 3.78 6.41
CA SER A 205 -3.03 4.80 5.52
C SER A 205 -4.50 4.53 5.25
N MET A 206 -4.87 3.27 4.99
CA MET A 206 -6.26 2.88 4.78
C MET A 206 -7.12 3.04 6.05
N VAL A 207 -6.58 2.72 7.23
CA VAL A 207 -7.27 2.95 8.51
C VAL A 207 -7.55 4.43 8.73
N GLN A 208 -6.58 5.30 8.44
CA GLN A 208 -6.77 6.75 8.51
C GLN A 208 -7.85 7.23 7.54
N GLU A 209 -7.82 6.77 6.29
CA GLU A 209 -8.81 7.12 5.28
C GLU A 209 -10.23 6.73 5.69
N LEU A 210 -10.42 5.49 6.18
CA LEU A 210 -11.72 5.01 6.65
C LEU A 210 -12.25 5.87 7.81
N ARG A 211 -11.38 6.23 8.76
CA ARG A 211 -11.74 7.09 9.90
C ARG A 211 -12.14 8.49 9.47
N GLN A 212 -11.38 9.11 8.57
CA GLN A 212 -11.69 10.43 8.02
C GLN A 212 -13.04 10.44 7.29
N CYS A 213 -13.39 9.33 6.65
CA CYS A 213 -14.69 9.12 6.00
C CYS A 213 -15.81 8.69 6.98
N GLY A 214 -15.54 8.51 8.27
CA GLY A 214 -16.51 8.02 9.26
C GLY A 214 -16.91 6.54 9.10
N ILE A 215 -16.17 5.77 8.30
CA ILE A 215 -16.46 4.37 7.98
C ILE A 215 -15.80 3.47 9.03
N LYS A 216 -16.53 2.43 9.47
CA LYS A 216 -16.02 1.46 10.42
C LYS A 216 -14.85 0.67 9.82
N VAL A 217 -13.74 0.67 10.54
CA VAL A 217 -12.56 -0.09 10.15
C VAL A 217 -12.82 -1.58 10.37
N PRO A 218 -12.56 -2.45 9.37
CA PRO A 218 -12.67 -3.89 9.53
C PRO A 218 -11.73 -4.43 10.63
N ALA A 219 -12.22 -5.33 11.48
CA ALA A 219 -11.43 -5.90 12.58
C ALA A 219 -10.15 -6.60 12.08
N GLU A 220 -10.25 -7.37 10.99
CA GLU A 220 -9.10 -8.04 10.36
C GLU A 220 -7.99 -7.06 9.95
N MET A 221 -8.34 -5.86 9.50
CA MET A 221 -7.38 -4.82 9.15
C MET A 221 -6.66 -4.29 10.40
N LEU A 222 -7.39 -4.03 11.48
CA LEU A 222 -6.81 -3.61 12.76
C LEU A 222 -5.91 -4.69 13.36
N ASP A 223 -6.32 -5.96 13.28
CA ASP A 223 -5.54 -7.10 13.78
C ASP A 223 -4.22 -7.23 13.02
N ASN A 224 -4.27 -7.19 11.69
CA ASN A 224 -3.06 -7.27 10.86
C ASN A 224 -2.15 -6.05 11.08
N LEU A 225 -2.71 -4.84 11.19
CA LEU A 225 -1.94 -3.63 11.51
C LEU A 225 -1.28 -3.76 12.89
N SER A 226 -2.01 -4.23 13.91
CA SER A 226 -1.47 -4.40 15.27
C SER A 226 -0.29 -5.38 15.32
N LEU A 227 -0.36 -6.45 14.53
CA LEU A 227 0.68 -7.47 14.46
C LEU A 227 1.93 -6.95 13.74
N LEU A 228 1.75 -6.23 12.62
CA LEU A 228 2.85 -5.58 11.90
C LEU A 228 3.48 -4.47 12.73
N HIS A 229 2.66 -3.71 13.45
CA HIS A 229 3.13 -2.67 14.37
C HIS A 229 3.94 -3.27 15.52
N SER A 230 3.49 -4.40 16.07
CA SER A 230 4.25 -5.14 17.10
C SER A 230 5.66 -5.52 16.60
N TYR A 231 5.79 -5.90 15.33
CA TYR A 231 7.08 -6.21 14.70
C TYR A 231 8.01 -4.98 14.60
N ILE A 232 7.47 -3.82 14.23
CA ILE A 232 8.23 -2.56 14.19
C ILE A 232 8.65 -2.13 15.61
N LEU A 233 7.72 -2.20 16.56
CA LEU A 233 7.95 -1.85 17.96
C LEU A 233 8.99 -2.73 18.65
N ALA A 234 9.03 -4.03 18.35
CA ALA A 234 10.04 -4.92 18.93
C ALA A 234 11.46 -4.39 18.66
N LYS A 235 11.73 -3.93 17.42
CA LYS A 235 13.03 -3.35 17.05
C LYS A 235 13.31 -2.04 17.79
N LEU A 236 12.30 -1.20 18.00
CA LEU A 236 12.42 0.03 18.79
C LEU A 236 12.82 -0.30 20.24
N HIS A 237 12.08 -1.21 20.88
CA HIS A 237 12.33 -1.54 22.29
C HIS A 237 13.68 -2.22 22.53
N ILE A 238 14.13 -3.09 21.63
CA ILE A 238 15.48 -3.68 21.69
C ILE A 238 16.55 -2.59 21.69
N LYS A 239 16.42 -1.57 20.83
CA LYS A 239 17.38 -0.45 20.75
C LYS A 239 17.36 0.42 22.00
N THR A 240 16.18 0.63 22.59
CA THR A 240 16.03 1.43 23.81
C THR A 240 16.38 0.69 25.10
N GLY A 241 16.72 -0.60 25.04
CA GLY A 241 17.04 -1.42 26.21
C GLY A 241 15.83 -1.95 26.98
N ASN A 242 14.61 -1.71 26.48
CA ASN A 242 13.35 -2.18 27.07
C ASN A 242 13.09 -3.66 26.72
N HIS A 243 13.96 -4.55 27.22
CA HIS A 243 13.98 -5.97 26.85
C HIS A 243 12.69 -6.73 27.19
N LEU A 244 11.97 -6.34 28.24
CA LEU A 244 10.72 -7.02 28.63
C LEU A 244 9.61 -6.75 27.62
N ILE A 245 9.43 -5.49 27.22
CA ILE A 245 8.43 -5.12 26.19
C ILE A 245 8.81 -5.77 24.86
N ALA A 246 10.09 -5.71 24.48
CA ALA A 246 10.59 -6.37 23.28
C ALA A 246 10.28 -7.88 23.28
N ALA A 247 10.58 -8.59 24.37
CA ALA A 247 10.30 -10.01 24.51
C ALA A 247 8.80 -10.31 24.38
N ARG A 248 7.93 -9.55 25.04
CA ARG A 248 6.47 -9.74 24.97
C ARG A 248 5.91 -9.51 23.56
N LEU A 249 6.38 -8.48 22.86
CA LEU A 249 6.02 -8.22 21.46
C LEU A 249 6.49 -9.35 20.54
N LEU A 250 7.73 -9.82 20.72
CA LEU A 250 8.31 -10.92 19.96
C LEU A 250 7.59 -12.25 20.20
N ILE A 251 7.09 -12.51 21.42
CA ILE A 251 6.24 -13.67 21.73
C ILE A 251 4.93 -13.59 20.92
N ARG A 252 4.24 -12.44 20.92
CA ARG A 252 3.01 -12.23 20.11
C ARG A 252 3.25 -12.50 18.62
N ILE A 253 4.37 -12.01 18.08
CA ILE A 253 4.75 -12.24 16.68
C ILE A 253 5.07 -13.71 16.44
N ALA A 254 5.82 -14.36 17.32
CA ALA A 254 6.20 -15.75 17.21
C ALA A 254 5.00 -16.71 17.31
N GLN A 255 3.96 -16.36 18.07
CA GLN A 255 2.67 -17.09 18.05
C GLN A 255 1.97 -17.00 16.70
N ASN A 256 2.26 -15.96 15.90
CA ASN A 256 1.69 -15.71 14.57
C ASN A 256 2.75 -15.83 13.46
N ILE A 257 3.77 -16.67 13.66
CA ILE A 257 4.97 -16.70 12.81
C ILE A 257 4.70 -17.06 11.34
N SER A 258 3.61 -17.77 11.07
CA SER A 258 3.16 -18.09 9.70
C SER A 258 2.85 -16.84 8.87
N LYS A 259 2.55 -15.70 9.50
CA LYS A 259 2.35 -14.40 8.84
C LYS A 259 3.67 -13.64 8.55
N PHE A 260 4.82 -14.23 8.89
CA PHE A 260 6.16 -13.67 8.70
C PHE A 260 7.13 -14.69 8.06
N PRO A 261 6.79 -15.28 6.90
CA PRO A 261 7.54 -16.42 6.34
C PRO A 261 9.00 -16.10 6.02
N SER A 262 9.30 -14.89 5.54
CA SER A 262 10.67 -14.46 5.21
C SER A 262 11.54 -14.26 6.46
N HIS A 263 10.95 -13.94 7.60
CA HIS A 263 11.67 -13.56 8.83
C HIS A 263 11.51 -14.57 9.98
N ILE A 264 11.09 -15.82 9.70
CA ILE A 264 10.92 -16.87 10.72
C ILE A 264 12.16 -16.99 11.61
N VAL A 265 13.33 -17.24 11.01
CA VAL A 265 14.58 -17.47 11.76
C VAL A 265 15.04 -16.21 12.53
N PRO A 266 15.11 -15.01 11.91
CA PRO A 266 15.45 -13.78 12.64
C PRO A 266 14.51 -13.45 13.80
N ILE A 267 13.19 -13.60 13.62
CA ILE A 267 12.19 -13.30 14.65
C ILE A 267 12.38 -14.26 15.82
N LEU A 268 12.32 -15.57 15.57
CA LEU A 268 12.44 -16.57 16.64
C LEU A 268 13.80 -16.45 17.36
N THR A 269 14.88 -16.17 16.63
CA THR A 269 16.22 -15.99 17.23
C THR A 269 16.20 -14.82 18.20
N SER A 270 15.61 -13.69 17.78
CA SER A 270 15.44 -12.51 18.63
C SER A 270 14.53 -12.81 19.82
N THR A 271 13.44 -13.56 19.62
CA THR A 271 12.53 -13.98 20.69
C THR A 271 13.27 -14.75 21.77
N VAL A 272 14.08 -15.74 21.40
CA VAL A 272 14.87 -16.52 22.37
C VAL A 272 15.85 -15.62 23.13
N ILE A 273 16.61 -14.79 22.41
CA ILE A 273 17.61 -13.91 23.03
C ILE A 273 16.97 -12.95 24.04
N GLU A 274 15.88 -12.29 23.65
CA GLU A 274 15.21 -11.29 24.50
C GLU A 274 14.50 -11.96 25.67
N CYS A 275 13.86 -13.12 25.49
CA CYS A 275 13.27 -13.89 26.59
C CYS A 275 14.31 -14.27 27.65
N HIS A 276 15.51 -14.70 27.24
CA HIS A 276 16.59 -15.04 28.17
C HIS A 276 17.14 -13.82 28.94
N LYS A 277 17.14 -12.63 28.35
CA LYS A 277 17.58 -11.40 29.04
C LYS A 277 16.66 -10.98 30.18
N VAL A 278 15.39 -11.36 30.11
CA VAL A 278 14.35 -11.00 31.09
C VAL A 278 13.84 -12.19 31.89
N ASN A 279 14.63 -13.27 31.99
CA ASN A 279 14.31 -14.47 32.76
C ASN A 279 13.05 -15.23 32.33
N LEU A 280 12.54 -15.03 31.11
CA LEU A 280 11.47 -15.82 30.51
C LEU A 280 12.03 -17.12 29.91
N LYS A 281 12.68 -17.93 30.74
CA LYS A 281 13.53 -19.04 30.29
C LYS A 281 12.75 -20.20 29.70
N HIS A 282 11.58 -20.54 30.25
CA HIS A 282 10.75 -21.60 29.70
C HIS A 282 10.21 -21.21 28.32
N THR A 283 9.74 -19.96 28.18
CA THR A 283 9.30 -19.42 26.89
C THR A 283 10.45 -19.38 25.87
N GLY A 284 11.65 -18.96 26.30
CA GLY A 284 12.86 -19.00 25.49
C GLY A 284 13.22 -20.42 25.04
N PHE A 285 13.11 -21.41 25.92
CA PHE A 285 13.30 -22.83 25.61
C PHE A 285 12.33 -23.32 24.53
N THR A 286 11.05 -22.97 24.61
CA THR A 286 10.03 -23.37 23.64
C THR A 286 10.38 -22.90 22.23
N TYR A 287 10.73 -21.62 22.07
CA TYR A 287 11.09 -21.08 20.76
C TYR A 287 12.49 -21.52 20.29
N ALA A 288 13.43 -21.77 21.21
CA ALA A 288 14.72 -22.38 20.87
C ALA A 288 14.54 -23.81 20.33
N SER A 289 13.63 -24.58 20.92
CA SER A 289 13.28 -25.91 20.44
C SER A 289 12.68 -25.86 19.03
N MET A 290 11.77 -24.90 18.80
CA MET A 290 11.18 -24.66 17.47
C MET A 290 12.25 -24.33 16.41
N LEU A 291 13.22 -23.49 16.76
CA LEU A 291 14.33 -23.12 15.86
C LEU A 291 15.25 -24.29 15.51
N LEU A 292 15.47 -25.22 16.44
CA LEU A 292 16.36 -26.35 16.21
C LEU A 292 15.75 -27.47 15.37
N HIS A 293 14.49 -27.35 14.94
CA HIS A 293 13.90 -28.27 13.96
C HIS A 293 14.69 -28.25 12.64
N PRO A 294 14.76 -29.39 11.93
CA PRO A 294 15.57 -29.53 10.70
C PRO A 294 15.31 -28.42 9.66
N GLU A 295 14.06 -27.95 9.54
CA GLU A 295 13.65 -26.91 8.59
C GLU A 295 14.32 -25.55 8.79
N HIS A 296 14.77 -25.26 10.01
CA HIS A 296 15.30 -23.95 10.41
C HIS A 296 16.75 -24.04 10.86
N ARG A 297 17.19 -25.19 11.38
CA ARG A 297 18.47 -25.39 12.06
C ARG A 297 19.68 -24.94 11.25
N ASP A 298 19.68 -25.17 9.94
CA ASP A 298 20.82 -24.83 9.06
C ASP A 298 20.83 -23.37 8.62
N LYS A 299 19.72 -22.66 8.81
CA LYS A 299 19.60 -21.21 8.54
C LYS A 299 20.02 -20.36 9.76
N ILE A 300 20.27 -20.98 10.91
CA ILE A 300 20.72 -20.30 12.14
C ILE A 300 22.23 -20.12 12.09
N ASP A 301 22.70 -18.92 12.41
CA ASP A 301 24.12 -18.66 12.58
C ASP A 301 24.74 -19.57 13.66
N GLN A 302 25.93 -20.11 13.35
CA GLN A 302 26.63 -21.09 14.18
C GLN A 302 26.85 -20.62 15.63
N ARG A 303 27.03 -19.32 15.85
CA ARG A 303 27.20 -18.71 17.18
C ARG A 303 25.95 -18.88 18.04
N TYR A 304 24.77 -18.70 17.45
CA TYR A 304 23.50 -18.84 18.16
C TYR A 304 23.07 -20.30 18.25
N ARG A 305 23.32 -21.11 17.21
CA ARG A 305 23.01 -22.55 17.21
C ARG A 305 23.57 -23.29 18.42
N ARG A 306 24.87 -23.11 18.72
CA ARG A 306 25.50 -23.73 19.90
C ARG A 306 24.86 -23.29 21.22
N LYS A 307 24.48 -22.02 21.33
CA LYS A 307 23.82 -21.50 22.54
C LYS A 307 22.42 -22.10 22.71
N PHE A 308 21.64 -22.16 21.63
CA PHE A 308 20.29 -22.71 21.64
C PHE A 308 20.29 -24.21 21.90
N GLU A 309 21.24 -24.97 21.34
CA GLU A 309 21.43 -26.39 21.69
C GLU A 309 21.73 -26.57 23.19
N GLY A 310 22.49 -25.66 23.80
CA GLY A 310 22.73 -25.64 25.24
C GLY A 310 21.46 -25.40 26.07
N ILE A 311 20.61 -24.47 25.64
CA ILE A 311 19.31 -24.17 26.27
C ILE A 311 18.39 -25.38 26.20
N VAL A 312 18.24 -25.99 25.02
CA VAL A 312 17.31 -27.11 24.82
C VAL A 312 17.75 -28.40 25.53
N ARG A 313 19.05 -28.57 25.79
CA ARG A 313 19.57 -29.69 26.60
C ARG A 313 19.20 -29.60 28.08
N ARG A 314 18.84 -28.43 28.58
CA ARG A 314 18.51 -28.19 29.99
C ARG A 314 17.14 -27.50 30.08
N PRO A 315 16.04 -28.24 29.86
CA PRO A 315 14.70 -27.69 30.00
C PRO A 315 14.48 -27.22 31.45
N GLU A 316 14.14 -25.95 31.61
CA GLU A 316 13.69 -25.38 32.88
C GLU A 316 12.16 -25.37 32.93
N LYS A 317 11.57 -25.69 34.08
CA LYS A 317 10.12 -25.56 34.29
C LYS A 317 9.73 -24.08 34.33
N PRO A 318 8.48 -23.71 33.96
CA PRO A 318 8.02 -22.32 34.10
C PRO A 318 8.13 -21.91 35.58
N SER A 319 8.87 -20.83 35.84
CA SER A 319 9.02 -20.27 37.18
C SER A 319 7.78 -19.45 37.57
N SER A 320 7.55 -19.25 38.88
CA SER A 320 6.47 -18.36 39.36
C SER A 320 6.65 -16.94 38.81
N GLU A 321 7.88 -16.42 38.86
CA GLU A 321 8.24 -15.11 38.34
C GLU A 321 7.95 -14.97 36.85
N GLU A 322 8.27 -15.99 36.04
CA GLU A 322 7.94 -16.00 34.61
C GLU A 322 6.42 -15.98 34.38
N MET A 323 5.66 -16.77 35.13
CA MET A 323 4.19 -16.77 35.01
C MET A 323 3.58 -15.43 35.44
N GLU A 324 4.09 -14.80 36.49
CA GLU A 324 3.65 -13.48 36.94
C GLU A 324 3.93 -12.41 35.86
N LEU A 325 5.11 -12.40 35.25
CA LEU A 325 5.45 -11.50 34.16
C LEU A 325 4.58 -11.73 32.91
N LEU A 326 4.28 -13.00 32.59
CA LEU A 326 3.49 -13.34 31.42
C LEU A 326 1.98 -13.10 31.60
N ASN A 327 1.48 -13.21 32.84
CA ASN A 327 0.08 -13.02 33.21
C ASN A 327 -0.19 -11.64 33.83
N ALA A 328 0.80 -10.73 33.83
CA ALA A 328 0.60 -9.33 34.17
C ALA A 328 -0.63 -8.81 33.43
N ALA A 329 -1.54 -8.22 34.18
CA ALA A 329 -2.87 -7.87 33.74
C ALA A 329 -3.25 -6.47 34.21
N SER A 330 -4.04 -5.80 33.39
CA SER A 330 -4.54 -4.46 33.63
C SER A 330 -6.06 -4.44 33.44
N GLU A 331 -6.71 -3.39 33.92
CA GLU A 331 -8.16 -3.26 33.82
C GLU A 331 -8.60 -3.01 32.37
N CYS A 332 -9.64 -3.73 31.93
CA CYS A 332 -10.31 -3.47 30.66
C CYS A 332 -10.86 -2.03 30.64
N PRO A 333 -10.59 -1.22 29.61
CA PRO A 333 -11.03 0.17 29.56
C PRO A 333 -12.56 0.35 29.48
N PHE A 334 -13.31 -0.71 29.16
CA PHE A 334 -14.77 -0.67 29.00
C PHE A 334 -15.53 -1.24 30.20
N CYS A 335 -15.07 -2.38 30.76
CA CYS A 335 -15.79 -3.09 31.82
C CYS A 335 -14.97 -3.28 33.11
N SER A 336 -13.74 -2.78 33.17
CA SER A 336 -12.82 -2.87 34.31
C SER A 336 -12.41 -4.29 34.74
N THR A 337 -12.84 -5.33 34.02
CA THR A 337 -12.37 -6.71 34.26
C THR A 337 -10.86 -6.81 34.01
N SER A 338 -10.14 -7.56 34.85
CA SER A 338 -8.72 -7.83 34.65
C SER A 338 -8.47 -8.63 33.37
N VAL A 339 -7.65 -8.09 32.47
CA VAL A 339 -7.27 -8.68 31.18
C VAL A 339 -5.74 -8.70 31.10
N PRO A 340 -5.12 -9.79 30.62
CA PRO A 340 -3.67 -9.82 30.43
C PRO A 340 -3.21 -8.66 29.54
N ASP A 341 -2.11 -7.99 29.92
CA ASP A 341 -1.64 -6.72 29.32
C ASP A 341 -1.55 -6.76 27.78
N TYR A 342 -1.24 -7.91 27.20
CA TYR A 342 -1.01 -8.09 25.76
C TYR A 342 -2.17 -8.77 25.04
N GLU A 343 -3.27 -9.06 25.74
CA GLU A 343 -4.50 -9.58 25.14
C GLU A 343 -5.34 -8.40 24.61
N LEU A 344 -5.76 -8.48 23.34
CA LEU A 344 -6.49 -7.39 22.67
C LEU A 344 -8.00 -7.68 22.57
N SER A 345 -8.47 -8.70 23.26
CA SER A 345 -9.87 -9.09 23.33
C SER A 345 -10.29 -9.30 24.78
N CYS A 346 -11.39 -8.67 25.22
CA CYS A 346 -11.88 -8.88 26.58
C CYS A 346 -12.84 -10.08 26.62
N GLY A 347 -12.50 -11.14 27.35
CA GLY A 347 -13.38 -12.30 27.50
C GLY A 347 -14.72 -12.00 28.20
N SER A 348 -14.78 -10.94 29.02
CA SER A 348 -15.97 -10.57 29.80
C SER A 348 -16.97 -9.74 28.98
N CYS A 349 -16.56 -8.60 28.43
CA CYS A 349 -17.45 -7.75 27.63
C CYS A 349 -17.40 -8.03 26.11
N ARG A 350 -16.54 -8.95 25.66
CA ARG A 350 -16.31 -9.30 24.24
C ARG A 350 -15.87 -8.15 23.35
N ALA A 351 -15.45 -7.03 23.94
CA ALA A 351 -14.93 -5.88 23.21
C ALA A 351 -13.53 -6.16 22.67
N SER A 352 -13.27 -5.68 21.45
CA SER A 352 -11.91 -5.53 20.94
C SER A 352 -11.27 -4.33 21.65
N LEU A 353 -10.11 -4.58 22.26
CA LEU A 353 -9.40 -3.60 23.07
C LEU A 353 -8.38 -2.86 22.20
N PRO A 354 -8.46 -1.52 22.12
CA PRO A 354 -7.42 -0.74 21.46
C PRO A 354 -6.07 -0.96 22.15
N TYR A 355 -5.00 -0.94 21.36
CA TYR A 355 -3.65 -1.13 21.86
C TYR A 355 -2.86 0.18 21.88
N CYS A 356 -2.00 0.30 22.87
CA CYS A 356 -1.02 1.36 22.97
C CYS A 356 0.01 1.20 21.86
N THR A 357 0.10 2.17 20.97
CA THR A 357 1.07 2.16 19.87
C THR A 357 2.53 2.36 20.31
N LEU A 358 2.80 2.58 21.60
CA LEU A 358 4.16 2.54 22.13
C LEU A 358 4.54 1.16 22.66
N THR A 359 3.69 0.56 23.50
CA THR A 359 4.05 -0.67 24.24
C THR A 359 3.50 -1.95 23.62
N GLY A 360 2.49 -1.81 22.76
CA GLY A 360 1.66 -2.90 22.23
C GLY A 360 0.71 -3.54 23.24
N LYS A 361 0.66 -3.06 24.49
CA LYS A 361 -0.34 -3.49 25.49
C LYS A 361 -1.74 -2.98 25.11
N HIS A 362 -2.81 -3.58 25.63
CA HIS A 362 -4.10 -2.92 25.60
C HIS A 362 -4.04 -1.61 26.41
N VAL A 363 -4.86 -0.64 26.05
CA VAL A 363 -4.91 0.64 26.76
C VAL A 363 -5.65 0.52 28.10
N VAL A 364 -5.34 1.43 29.02
CA VAL A 364 -5.99 1.58 30.32
C VAL A 364 -6.60 2.98 30.40
N LYS A 365 -7.79 3.09 31.00
CA LYS A 365 -8.57 4.33 31.04
C LYS A 365 -7.81 5.52 31.64
N ASN A 366 -7.05 5.28 32.71
CA ASN A 366 -6.40 6.33 33.50
C ASN A 366 -5.00 6.71 33.01
N ASP A 367 -4.46 6.01 32.01
CA ASP A 367 -3.13 6.26 31.45
C ASP A 367 -3.20 6.23 29.91
N LEU A 368 -3.92 7.20 29.36
CA LEU A 368 -4.20 7.26 27.93
C LEU A 368 -3.98 8.68 27.38
N THR A 369 -3.31 8.75 26.25
CA THR A 369 -3.26 9.90 25.34
C THR A 369 -3.47 9.41 23.92
N LEU A 370 -3.82 10.32 23.02
CA LEU A 370 -3.75 10.07 21.58
C LEU A 370 -2.48 10.67 21.00
N CYS A 371 -1.99 10.09 19.91
CA CYS A 371 -0.98 10.72 19.09
C CYS A 371 -1.56 12.00 18.45
N PRO A 372 -0.94 13.19 18.61
CA PRO A 372 -1.46 14.45 18.05
C PRO A 372 -1.48 14.47 16.51
N ASN A 373 -0.76 13.56 15.86
CA ASN A 373 -0.64 13.50 14.39
C ASN A 373 -1.51 12.43 13.73
N CYS A 374 -1.93 11.38 14.46
CA CYS A 374 -2.65 10.26 13.85
C CYS A 374 -3.78 9.66 14.71
N ASP A 375 -4.04 10.25 15.88
CA ASP A 375 -5.11 9.86 16.81
C ASP A 375 -5.06 8.40 17.28
N PHE A 376 -3.90 7.74 17.15
CA PHE A 376 -3.72 6.40 17.67
C PHE A 376 -3.49 6.42 19.19
N PRO A 377 -4.05 5.46 19.94
CA PRO A 377 -3.91 5.39 21.39
C PRO A 377 -2.46 5.14 21.82
N MET A 378 -2.04 5.81 22.88
CA MET A 378 -0.72 5.71 23.51
C MET A 378 -0.85 5.78 25.03
N SER A 379 0.03 5.11 25.76
CA SER A 379 0.16 5.28 27.20
C SER A 379 0.79 6.64 27.47
N TYR A 380 0.11 7.47 28.26
CA TYR A 380 0.55 8.83 28.53
C TYR A 380 1.88 8.81 29.30
N SER A 381 1.93 8.07 30.41
CA SER A 381 3.11 7.95 31.27
C SER A 381 4.35 7.47 30.51
N ASN A 382 4.19 6.45 29.65
CA ASN A 382 5.29 5.94 28.84
C ASN A 382 5.70 6.96 27.77
N LEU A 383 4.76 7.62 27.09
CA LEU A 383 5.10 8.61 26.08
C LEU A 383 5.91 9.77 26.66
N ILE A 384 5.52 10.28 27.83
CA ILE A 384 6.27 11.33 28.54
C ILE A 384 7.69 10.85 28.86
N THR A 385 7.84 9.63 29.39
CA THR A 385 9.16 9.05 29.67
C THR A 385 10.02 8.94 28.41
N PHE A 386 9.44 8.56 27.27
CA PHE A 386 10.17 8.49 25.99
C PHE A 386 10.61 9.88 25.52
N LEU A 387 9.74 10.89 25.58
CA LEU A 387 10.02 12.26 25.16
C LEU A 387 11.08 12.95 26.04
N GLU A 388 11.10 12.64 27.34
CA GLU A 388 12.10 13.17 28.27
C GLU A 388 13.50 12.57 28.02
N ASN A 389 13.56 11.30 27.60
CA ASN A 389 14.83 10.63 27.28
C ASN A 389 15.29 10.86 25.83
N GLN A 390 14.38 11.17 24.92
CA GLN A 390 14.64 11.32 23.48
C GLN A 390 13.82 12.50 22.93
N PRO A 391 14.41 13.70 22.81
CA PRO A 391 13.69 14.89 22.36
C PRO A 391 13.25 14.81 20.88
N ASP A 392 13.99 14.07 20.04
CA ASP A 392 13.64 13.85 18.62
C ASP A 392 12.78 12.59 18.40
N PHE A 393 12.01 12.19 19.42
CA PHE A 393 11.21 10.98 19.34
C PHE A 393 10.06 11.14 18.34
N VAL A 394 9.93 10.15 17.46
CA VAL A 394 8.86 10.08 16.45
C VAL A 394 7.84 9.02 16.82
N CYS A 395 6.58 9.26 16.47
CA CYS A 395 5.52 8.28 16.65
C CYS A 395 5.85 7.00 15.87
N PRO A 396 5.90 5.81 16.51
CA PRO A 396 6.25 4.58 15.79
C PRO A 396 5.18 4.15 14.78
N MET A 397 3.95 4.64 14.93
CA MET A 397 2.83 4.36 14.02
C MET A 397 2.92 5.24 12.75
N CYS A 398 2.87 6.57 12.89
CA CYS A 398 2.83 7.49 11.74
C CYS A 398 4.18 8.11 11.35
N SER A 399 5.24 7.88 12.12
CA SER A 399 6.57 8.46 11.93
C SER A 399 6.65 10.00 12.04
N ALA A 400 5.59 10.66 12.49
CA ALA A 400 5.58 12.10 12.73
C ALA A 400 6.33 12.44 14.04
N PRO A 401 7.02 13.59 14.12
CA PRO A 401 7.68 14.05 15.34
C PRO A 401 6.64 14.30 16.44
N LEU A 402 7.02 14.01 17.69
CA LEU A 402 6.18 14.22 18.87
C LEU A 402 6.84 15.20 19.81
N PHE A 403 6.07 16.14 20.33
CA PHE A 403 6.53 17.16 21.27
C PHE A 403 5.79 17.05 22.60
N ARG A 404 6.51 17.16 23.71
CA ARG A 404 5.96 17.08 25.07
C ARG A 404 4.81 18.06 25.30
N ASP A 405 4.92 19.26 24.74
CA ASP A 405 3.95 20.34 24.94
C ASP A 405 2.59 20.06 24.28
N GLU A 406 2.54 19.14 23.31
CA GLU A 406 1.32 18.74 22.59
C GLU A 406 0.61 17.54 23.23
N VAL A 407 1.26 16.84 24.16
CA VAL A 407 0.74 15.61 24.77
C VAL A 407 -0.03 15.91 26.05
N ARG A 408 -1.27 15.40 26.15
CA ARG A 408 -2.13 15.56 27.33
C ARG A 408 -2.81 14.23 27.67
N CYS A 409 -2.89 13.90 28.95
CA CYS A 409 -3.65 12.75 29.41
C CYS A 409 -5.15 13.00 29.19
N LEU A 410 -5.88 12.02 28.67
CA LEU A 410 -7.31 12.13 28.42
C LEU A 410 -8.10 12.00 29.73
N ALA A 411 -8.99 12.96 29.97
CA ALA A 411 -9.89 12.94 31.13
C ALA A 411 -11.07 11.97 30.95
N ASP A 412 -11.64 11.89 29.73
CA ASP A 412 -12.68 10.92 29.38
C ASP A 412 -12.22 10.01 28.23
N ALA A 413 -11.51 8.96 28.61
CA ALA A 413 -10.98 7.97 27.67
C ALA A 413 -12.09 7.08 27.04
N VAL A 414 -13.23 6.90 27.69
CA VAL A 414 -14.21 5.88 27.25
C VAL A 414 -14.92 6.31 25.98
N GLU A 415 -15.40 7.55 25.93
CA GLU A 415 -16.08 8.09 24.74
C GLU A 415 -15.14 8.08 23.52
N VAL A 416 -13.89 8.50 23.72
CA VAL A 416 -12.85 8.52 22.67
C VAL A 416 -12.52 7.11 22.18
N LEU A 417 -12.41 6.12 23.08
CA LEU A 417 -12.13 4.74 22.68
C LEU A 417 -13.34 4.08 22.01
N LEU A 418 -14.57 4.46 22.40
CA LEU A 418 -15.79 4.01 21.74
C LEU A 418 -15.88 4.60 20.34
N SER A 419 -15.62 5.90 20.14
CA SER A 419 -15.57 6.49 18.78
C SER A 419 -14.44 5.91 17.94
N TRP A 420 -13.33 5.53 18.56
CA TRP A 420 -12.22 4.86 17.88
C TRP A 420 -12.60 3.46 17.37
N ASN A 421 -13.47 2.76 18.11
CA ASN A 421 -14.02 1.45 17.76
C ASN A 421 -15.30 1.51 16.90
N ALA A 422 -16.03 2.62 16.98
CA ALA A 422 -17.29 2.85 16.28
C ALA A 422 -17.05 3.69 15.02
N GLY A 423 -17.01 3.04 13.86
CA GLY A 423 -17.51 3.71 12.67
C GLY A 423 -19.02 3.53 12.58
N SER A 424 -19.68 4.37 11.79
CA SER A 424 -21.12 4.31 11.56
C SER A 424 -21.57 2.85 11.33
N ALA A 425 -22.53 2.37 12.15
CA ALA A 425 -23.19 1.10 11.92
C ALA A 425 -23.93 1.13 10.58
N ASP A 426 -23.86 0.03 9.83
CA ASP A 426 -24.52 -0.13 8.54
C ASP A 426 -26.06 -0.05 8.66
N PRO A 427 -26.75 0.63 7.74
CA PRO A 427 -28.05 0.15 7.28
C PRO A 427 -27.85 -1.13 6.44
N GLU A 428 -28.70 -2.11 6.70
CA GLU A 428 -28.68 -3.50 6.25
C GLU A 428 -28.26 -3.75 4.78
N ASP A 429 -27.45 -4.81 4.64
CA ASP A 429 -27.15 -5.53 3.41
C ASP A 429 -28.36 -6.39 3.02
N ASP A 430 -29.17 -5.88 2.10
CA ASP A 430 -30.12 -6.68 1.32
C ASP A 430 -29.69 -6.62 -0.15
N THR A 431 -28.64 -7.38 -0.51
CA THR A 431 -28.61 -8.14 -1.78
C THR A 431 -27.47 -9.14 -1.78
N ARG A 432 -27.77 -10.34 -1.26
CA ARG A 432 -27.01 -11.55 -1.57
C ARG A 432 -26.90 -11.75 -3.08
N THR A 433 -25.72 -11.53 -3.64
CA THR A 433 -25.24 -12.32 -4.79
C THR A 433 -23.87 -12.87 -4.45
N SER A 434 -23.90 -14.03 -3.78
CA SER A 434 -22.77 -14.93 -3.65
C SER A 434 -22.25 -15.33 -5.03
N THR A 435 -21.15 -14.74 -5.48
CA THR A 435 -20.30 -15.34 -6.51
C THR A 435 -19.30 -16.24 -5.78
N ASN A 436 -19.60 -17.54 -5.77
CA ASN A 436 -18.79 -18.56 -5.15
C ASN A 436 -17.40 -18.62 -5.81
N MET A 437 -16.36 -18.24 -5.08
CA MET A 437 -14.98 -18.65 -5.36
C MET A 437 -14.70 -19.99 -4.69
N THR A 438 -15.08 -21.10 -5.34
CA THR A 438 -14.48 -22.42 -5.13
C THR A 438 -14.77 -23.28 -6.36
N GLY A 439 -13.73 -23.74 -7.06
CA GLY A 439 -13.91 -24.78 -8.07
C GLY A 439 -12.82 -24.93 -9.11
N VAL A 440 -11.62 -25.39 -8.72
CA VAL A 440 -10.83 -26.28 -9.59
C VAL A 440 -10.22 -27.38 -8.72
N ASN A 441 -10.98 -28.46 -8.55
CA ASN A 441 -10.41 -29.77 -8.27
C ASN A 441 -11.31 -30.83 -8.92
N SER A 442 -10.83 -31.42 -10.02
CA SER A 442 -11.26 -32.69 -10.64
C SER A 442 -10.51 -32.76 -12.00
N LYS A 443 -9.95 -33.87 -12.49
CA LYS A 443 -10.24 -35.28 -12.29
C LYS A 443 -8.96 -36.10 -12.50
N GLN A 444 -8.88 -37.18 -11.73
CA GLN A 444 -8.14 -38.40 -12.07
C GLN A 444 -8.82 -39.06 -13.27
N ASP A 445 -8.03 -39.39 -14.29
CA ASP A 445 -8.42 -40.34 -15.33
C ASP A 445 -8.12 -41.75 -14.84
N ASN A 446 -9.19 -42.53 -14.62
CA ASN A 446 -9.14 -43.98 -14.60
C ASN A 446 -9.23 -44.45 -16.04
N ASN A 447 -8.20 -45.13 -16.54
CA ASN A 447 -8.39 -46.07 -17.63
C ASN A 447 -7.88 -47.45 -17.20
N VAL A 448 -8.79 -48.41 -17.32
CA VAL A 448 -8.64 -49.81 -16.96
C VAL A 448 -7.96 -50.51 -18.12
N ASP A 449 -6.87 -51.22 -17.85
CA ASP A 449 -6.50 -52.36 -18.68
C ASP A 449 -5.87 -53.50 -17.86
N LYS A 450 -6.21 -54.71 -18.30
CA LYS A 450 -6.14 -56.01 -17.64
C LYS A 450 -4.71 -56.49 -17.30
N ALA A 451 -4.63 -57.29 -16.24
CA ALA A 451 -3.50 -58.13 -15.81
C ALA A 451 -3.12 -59.21 -16.86
N PRO A 452 -1.95 -59.89 -16.73
CA PRO A 452 -1.85 -60.99 -15.76
C PRO A 452 -0.50 -61.10 -15.01
N ALA A 453 -0.52 -62.01 -14.02
CA ALA A 453 0.49 -62.33 -13.02
C ALA A 453 1.82 -62.92 -13.55
N SER A 454 2.91 -62.69 -12.80
CA SER A 454 3.93 -63.67 -12.38
C SER A 454 5.12 -62.92 -11.71
N VAL A 455 5.46 -63.19 -10.43
CA VAL A 455 6.47 -64.14 -9.92
C VAL A 455 7.74 -63.42 -9.39
N THR A 456 7.94 -63.58 -8.07
CA THR A 456 9.19 -63.65 -7.26
C THR A 456 10.17 -62.47 -7.08
N LYS A 457 10.46 -62.27 -5.78
CA LYS A 457 11.77 -62.21 -5.09
C LYS A 457 12.58 -60.90 -5.02
N ASP A 458 12.92 -60.64 -3.76
CA ASP A 458 14.25 -60.26 -3.22
C ASP A 458 14.74 -58.80 -3.30
N GLN A 459 14.99 -58.29 -2.07
CA GLN A 459 16.24 -57.67 -1.60
C GLN A 459 16.54 -56.15 -1.76
N VAL A 460 16.68 -55.54 -0.56
CA VAL A 460 17.86 -54.79 -0.06
C VAL A 460 17.95 -53.25 -0.24
N LEU A 461 18.23 -52.64 0.93
CA LEU A 461 18.82 -51.35 1.29
C LEU A 461 19.46 -50.50 0.18
N HIS A 462 19.20 -49.19 0.20
CA HIS A 462 20.06 -48.21 0.89
C HIS A 462 19.36 -46.87 1.11
#